data_AF-A0A2D6FLA5-F1
#
_entry.id   AF-A0A2D6FLA5-F1
#
_cell.length_a   1.000
_cell.length_b   1.000
_cell.length_c   1.000
_cell.angle_alpha   90.00
_cell.angle_beta   90.00
_cell.angle_gamma   90.00
#
_symmetry.space_group_name_H-M   'P 1'
#
loop_
_entity.id
_entity.type
_entity.pdbx_description
1 polymer ?
#
loop_
_entity_poly.entity_id
_entity_poly.type
_entity_poly.pdbx_seq_one_letter_code
_entity_poly.pdbx_strand_id
1 'polypeptide(L)'
;MAFLEKRSGSSRISPSRPTNKPSSVPPPKGLFGVKKEHTRSWMRESFRKASLFIGGGGMLNKEERAMLEKSVFPRGKFGEYISERDYNRALKDLNKEEFRVSTGVEKRKIREKIRFLKGVLKK
;
A
#
# COMPACT_ATOMS: atom_id res chain seq x y z
N MET A 1 57.25 -12.25 30.23
CA MET A 1 56.81 -10.93 29.70
C MET A 1 57.17 -10.91 28.21
N ALA A 2 56.36 -10.53 27.23
CA ALA A 2 55.05 -9.90 27.18
C ALA A 2 54.35 -10.34 25.87
N PHE A 3 53.02 -10.26 25.90
CA PHE A 3 52.06 -10.43 24.81
C PHE A 3 52.27 -9.40 23.69
N LEU A 4 52.03 -9.77 22.42
CA LEU A 4 51.60 -8.80 21.42
C LEU A 4 50.66 -9.45 20.38
N GLU A 5 49.37 -9.50 20.72
CA GLU A 5 48.26 -9.75 19.79
C GLU A 5 48.19 -8.64 18.73
N LYS A 6 48.33 -8.99 17.45
CA LYS A 6 47.90 -8.11 16.34
C LYS A 6 46.43 -8.40 16.02
N ARG A 7 45.52 -7.67 16.66
CA ARG A 7 44.11 -7.58 16.23
C ARG A 7 43.98 -6.49 15.17
N SER A 8 44.01 -6.87 13.89
CA SER A 8 43.61 -5.96 12.81
C SER A 8 42.08 -5.83 12.81
N GLY A 9 41.60 -4.66 13.24
CA GLY A 9 40.20 -4.29 13.29
C GLY A 9 39.53 -4.33 11.92
N SER A 10 38.53 -5.20 11.79
CA SER A 10 37.57 -5.18 10.69
C SER A 10 36.60 -4.03 10.90
N SER A 11 36.88 -2.88 10.30
CA SER A 11 35.95 -1.76 10.20
C SER A 11 34.83 -2.12 9.21
N ARG A 12 33.73 -2.66 9.74
CA ARG A 12 32.47 -2.78 8.99
C ARG A 12 31.90 -1.38 8.79
N ILE A 13 32.23 -0.76 7.66
CA ILE A 13 31.54 0.43 7.17
C ILE A 13 30.14 -0.03 6.76
N SER A 14 29.17 0.12 7.66
CA SER A 14 27.76 -0.05 7.33
C SER A 14 27.37 1.06 6.35
N PRO A 15 26.94 0.76 5.11
CA PRO A 15 26.45 1.80 4.22
C PRO A 15 25.21 2.43 4.86
N SER A 16 25.29 3.73 5.14
CA SER A 16 24.17 4.54 5.62
C SER A 16 23.04 4.46 4.60
N ARG A 17 21.95 3.82 5.01
CA ARG A 17 20.74 3.69 4.20
C ARG A 17 20.17 5.10 3.96
N PRO A 18 20.06 5.59 2.71
CA PRO A 18 19.48 6.90 2.46
C PRO A 18 18.03 6.89 2.94
N THR A 19 17.75 7.64 4.00
CA THR A 19 16.39 7.90 4.46
C THR A 19 15.78 8.91 3.52
N ASN A 20 15.15 8.44 2.44
CA ASN A 20 14.15 9.22 1.71
C ASN A 20 12.96 9.43 2.65
N LYS A 21 13.07 10.40 3.57
CA LYS A 21 11.92 10.97 4.26
C LYS A 21 11.09 11.67 3.18
N PRO A 22 9.83 11.27 2.94
CA PRO A 22 8.97 12.05 2.06
C PRO A 22 8.86 13.45 2.64
N SER A 23 9.26 14.46 1.86
CA SER A 23 9.15 15.86 2.26
C SER A 23 7.69 16.14 2.60
N SER A 24 7.42 16.51 3.84
CA SER A 24 6.10 16.85 4.37
C SER A 24 5.59 18.21 3.87
N VAL A 25 6.14 18.71 2.75
CA VAL A 25 5.75 19.99 2.18
C VAL A 25 4.48 19.75 1.36
N PRO A 26 3.30 20.24 1.80
CA PRO A 26 2.13 20.19 0.95
C PRO A 26 2.42 21.02 -0.31
N PRO A 27 2.12 20.49 -1.52
CA PRO A 27 2.35 21.24 -2.74
C PRO A 27 1.57 22.56 -2.70
N PRO A 28 2.14 23.65 -3.25
CA PRO A 28 1.49 24.96 -3.24
C PRO A 28 0.10 24.85 -3.88
N LYS A 29 -0.90 25.47 -3.24
CA LYS A 29 -2.29 25.54 -3.73
C LYS A 29 -2.32 26.40 -5.01
N GLY A 30 -2.02 25.78 -6.15
CA GLY A 30 -2.25 26.37 -7.46
C GLY A 30 -3.74 26.42 -7.80
N LEU A 31 -4.09 27.23 -8.82
CA LEU A 31 -5.45 27.42 -9.36
C LEU A 31 -6.18 26.10 -9.71
N PHE A 32 -5.41 25.04 -9.92
CA PHE A 32 -5.88 23.66 -9.98
C PHE A 32 -5.78 23.07 -8.58
N GLY A 33 -6.90 23.02 -7.85
CA GLY A 33 -6.91 22.50 -6.49
C GLY A 33 -6.17 21.16 -6.41
N VAL A 34 -5.12 21.10 -5.60
CA VAL A 34 -5.17 20.26 -4.39
C VAL A 34 -5.62 18.82 -4.58
N LYS A 35 -5.32 18.13 -5.70
CA LYS A 35 -5.78 16.74 -5.86
C LYS A 35 -5.19 15.92 -4.72
N LYS A 36 -6.05 15.27 -3.95
CA LYS A 36 -5.64 14.37 -2.87
C LYS A 36 -4.96 13.16 -3.51
N GLU A 37 -3.64 13.24 -3.57
CA GLU A 37 -2.79 12.15 -4.00
C GLU A 37 -2.19 11.47 -2.78
N HIS A 38 -2.30 10.15 -2.74
CA HIS A 38 -1.71 9.35 -1.69
C HIS A 38 -0.46 8.68 -2.21
N THR A 39 0.64 8.78 -1.46
CA THR A 39 1.85 8.02 -1.76
C THR A 39 1.60 6.53 -1.53
N ARG A 40 2.36 5.69 -2.24
CA ARG A 40 2.35 4.23 -2.00
C ARG A 40 2.69 3.85 -0.56
N SER A 41 3.61 4.58 0.08
CA SER A 41 3.97 4.35 1.48
C SER A 41 2.78 4.60 2.40
N TRP A 42 2.06 5.70 2.19
CA TRP A 42 0.82 5.99 2.91
C TRP A 42 -0.22 4.88 2.69
N MET A 43 -0.43 4.48 1.44
CA MET A 43 -1.33 3.37 1.08
C MET A 43 -1.00 2.08 1.83
N ARG A 44 0.27 1.65 1.80
CA ARG A 44 0.73 0.45 2.52
C ARG A 44 0.44 0.52 4.00
N GLU A 45 0.69 1.68 4.58
CA GLU A 45 0.47 1.93 5.99
C GLU A 45 -1.03 1.91 6.32
N SER A 46 -1.86 2.57 5.50
CA SER A 46 -3.31 2.55 5.61
C SER A 46 -3.88 1.13 5.48
N PHE A 47 -3.37 0.31 4.56
CA PHE A 47 -3.81 -1.08 4.39
C PHE A 47 -3.39 -1.96 5.58
N ARG A 48 -2.21 -1.71 6.15
CA ARG A 48 -1.76 -2.39 7.38
C ARG A 48 -2.58 -1.99 8.60
N LYS A 49 -2.89 -0.71 8.74
CA LYS A 49 -3.65 -0.12 9.87
C LYS A 49 -5.16 -0.31 9.75
N ALA A 50 -5.67 -0.57 8.55
CA ALA A 50 -7.09 -0.79 8.34
C ALA A 50 -7.60 -1.96 9.17
N SER A 51 -8.84 -1.85 9.64
CA SER A 51 -9.47 -2.86 10.49
C SER A 51 -9.46 -4.23 9.80
N LEU A 52 -9.17 -5.28 10.57
CA LEU A 52 -9.40 -6.66 10.15
C LEU A 52 -10.87 -6.94 9.87
N PHE A 53 -11.76 -6.26 10.58
CA PHE A 53 -13.18 -6.43 10.42
C PHE A 53 -13.72 -5.46 9.38
N ILE A 54 -13.96 -5.99 8.18
CA ILE A 54 -14.72 -5.31 7.14
C ILE A 54 -16.18 -5.71 7.38
N GLY A 55 -17.01 -4.77 7.82
CA GLY A 55 -18.40 -5.05 8.22
C GLY A 55 -19.12 -6.01 7.26
N GLY A 56 -19.66 -7.10 7.82
CA GLY A 56 -20.46 -8.07 7.09
C GLY A 56 -19.70 -9.26 6.47
N GLY A 57 -18.68 -9.81 7.15
CA GLY A 57 -18.44 -11.26 7.06
C GLY A 57 -17.08 -11.76 6.55
N GLY A 58 -16.04 -10.93 6.44
CA GLY A 58 -14.70 -11.42 6.05
C GLY A 58 -13.56 -10.62 6.66
N MET A 59 -12.50 -11.31 7.08
CA MET A 59 -11.24 -10.71 7.53
C MET A 59 -10.18 -10.96 6.45
N LEU A 60 -9.66 -9.90 5.85
CA LEU A 60 -8.46 -10.02 4.99
C LEU A 60 -7.23 -10.17 5.86
N ASN A 61 -6.51 -11.26 5.67
CA ASN A 61 -5.25 -11.52 6.37
C ASN A 61 -4.18 -10.51 5.93
N LYS A 62 -3.12 -10.32 6.74
CA LYS A 62 -2.06 -9.33 6.44
C LYS A 62 -1.42 -9.55 5.06
N GLU A 63 -1.21 -10.80 4.69
CA GLU A 63 -0.65 -11.18 3.39
C GLU A 63 -1.61 -10.84 2.25
N GLU A 64 -2.88 -11.16 2.39
CA GLU A 64 -3.91 -10.87 1.38
C GLU A 64 -4.04 -9.38 1.11
N ARG A 65 -3.89 -8.53 2.13
CA ARG A 65 -3.88 -7.07 1.96
C ARG A 65 -2.66 -6.58 1.19
N ALA A 66 -1.49 -7.15 1.45
CA ALA A 66 -0.27 -6.82 0.72
C ALA A 66 -0.37 -7.28 -0.75
N MET A 67 -0.98 -8.44 -1.00
CA MET A 67 -1.29 -8.91 -2.35
C MET A 67 -2.32 -8.02 -3.03
N LEU A 68 -3.34 -7.55 -2.29
CA LEU A 68 -4.37 -6.65 -2.81
C LEU A 68 -3.79 -5.32 -3.28
N GLU A 69 -2.88 -4.69 -2.52
CA GLU A 69 -2.18 -3.48 -2.97
C GLU A 69 -1.48 -3.75 -4.30
N LYS A 70 -0.73 -4.86 -4.40
CA LYS A 70 0.03 -5.20 -5.61
C LYS A 70 -0.87 -5.51 -6.81
N SER A 71 -2.01 -6.17 -6.59
CA SER A 71 -2.93 -6.55 -7.66
C SER A 71 -3.75 -5.36 -8.17
N VAL A 72 -4.20 -4.51 -7.24
CA VAL A 72 -5.07 -3.37 -7.56
C VAL A 72 -4.24 -2.18 -8.05
N PHE A 73 -3.05 -1.98 -7.47
CA PHE A 73 -2.15 -0.89 -7.81
C PHE A 73 -0.77 -1.43 -8.24
N PRO A 74 -0.68 -2.14 -9.39
CA PRO A 74 0.60 -2.64 -9.88
C PRO A 74 1.59 -1.52 -10.21
N ARG A 75 2.87 -1.76 -9.91
CA ARG A 75 3.97 -0.80 -10.10
C ARG A 75 4.11 -0.24 -11.51
N GLY A 76 3.76 -1.04 -12.52
CA GLY A 76 3.83 -0.60 -13.92
C GLY A 76 2.67 0.28 -14.39
N LYS A 77 1.51 0.27 -13.71
CA LYS A 77 0.33 1.07 -14.13
C LYS A 77 0.11 2.31 -13.28
N PHE A 78 0.53 2.26 -12.01
CA PHE A 78 0.39 3.35 -11.06
C PHE A 78 1.77 3.75 -10.55
N GLY A 79 2.06 5.05 -10.66
CA GLY A 79 3.32 5.66 -10.24
C GLY A 79 3.54 5.63 -8.73
N GLU A 80 4.35 6.55 -8.22
CA GLU A 80 4.59 6.67 -6.77
C GLU A 80 3.39 7.24 -6.01
N TYR A 81 2.58 8.04 -6.71
CA TYR A 81 1.38 8.69 -6.22
C TYR A 81 0.15 8.04 -6.84
N ILE A 82 -0.90 7.90 -6.03
CA ILE A 82 -2.15 7.27 -6.41
C ILE A 82 -3.26 8.27 -6.12
N SER A 83 -3.93 8.68 -7.20
CA SER A 83 -5.00 9.66 -7.13
C SER A 83 -6.32 8.99 -6.73
N GLU A 84 -7.28 9.80 -6.31
CA GLU A 84 -8.66 9.32 -6.09
C GLU A 84 -9.27 8.71 -7.37
N ARG A 85 -8.90 9.21 -8.55
CA ARG A 85 -9.32 8.66 -9.84
C ARG A 85 -8.84 7.24 -10.03
N ASP A 86 -7.60 6.96 -9.64
CA ASP A 86 -6.98 5.64 -9.72
C ASP A 86 -7.67 4.64 -8.79
N TYR A 87 -7.98 5.07 -7.57
CA TYR A 87 -8.78 4.29 -6.64
C TYR A 87 -10.18 3.96 -7.17
N ASN A 88 -10.86 4.96 -7.74
CA ASN A 88 -12.19 4.75 -8.33
C ASN A 88 -12.12 3.81 -9.54
N ARG A 89 -11.05 3.86 -10.33
CA ARG A 89 -10.82 2.93 -11.43
C ARG A 89 -10.60 1.51 -10.91
N ALA A 90 -9.76 1.35 -9.91
CA ALA A 90 -9.54 0.08 -9.22
C ALA A 90 -10.85 -0.54 -8.68
N LEU A 91 -11.71 0.27 -8.04
CA LEU A 91 -13.03 -0.19 -7.59
C LEU A 91 -13.92 -0.62 -8.76
N LYS A 92 -13.93 0.11 -9.88
CA LYS A 92 -14.67 -0.27 -11.09
C LYS A 92 -14.15 -1.58 -11.68
N ASP A 93 -12.85 -1.79 -11.70
CA ASP A 93 -12.23 -3.01 -12.22
C ASP A 93 -12.60 -4.23 -11.35
N LEU A 94 -12.57 -4.09 -10.02
CA LEU A 94 -13.05 -5.14 -9.11
C LEU A 94 -14.54 -5.43 -9.25
N ASN A 95 -15.39 -4.41 -9.42
CA ASN A 95 -16.82 -4.63 -9.68
C ASN A 95 -17.02 -5.41 -10.98
N LYS A 96 -16.29 -5.08 -12.05
CA LYS A 96 -16.35 -5.82 -13.31
C LYS A 96 -15.89 -7.26 -13.15
N GLU A 97 -14.85 -7.49 -12.35
CA GLU A 97 -14.37 -8.84 -12.02
C GLU A 97 -15.44 -9.64 -11.28
N GLU A 98 -16.15 -9.02 -10.33
CA GLU A 98 -17.27 -9.65 -9.62
C GLU A 98 -18.36 -10.16 -10.58
N PHE A 99 -18.69 -9.37 -11.61
CA PHE A 99 -19.69 -9.74 -12.60
C PHE A 99 -19.22 -10.86 -13.54
N ARG A 100 -17.91 -10.94 -13.82
CA ARG A 100 -17.33 -11.95 -14.73
C ARG A 100 -17.20 -13.32 -14.09
N VAL A 101 -16.96 -13.34 -12.79
CA VAL A 101 -16.76 -14.57 -12.02
C VAL A 101 -18.08 -15.32 -11.87
N SER A 102 -18.07 -16.64 -12.07
CA SER A 102 -19.24 -17.50 -11.92
C SER A 102 -19.42 -18.01 -10.49
N THR A 103 -18.32 -18.29 -9.79
CA THR A 103 -18.31 -18.96 -8.49
C THR A 103 -18.69 -18.03 -7.33
N GLY A 104 -19.63 -18.47 -6.48
CA GLY A 104 -20.07 -17.70 -5.31
C GLY A 104 -18.96 -17.38 -4.30
N VAL A 105 -18.00 -18.29 -4.12
CA VAL A 105 -16.84 -18.11 -3.24
C VAL A 105 -15.93 -16.99 -3.75
N GLU A 106 -15.66 -16.96 -5.05
CA GLU A 106 -14.81 -15.93 -5.65
C GLU A 106 -15.51 -14.57 -5.67
N LYS A 107 -16.83 -14.53 -5.96
CA LYS A 107 -17.64 -13.32 -5.81
C LYS A 107 -17.56 -12.76 -4.39
N ARG A 108 -17.66 -13.63 -3.37
CA ARG A 108 -17.52 -13.22 -1.98
C ARG A 108 -16.15 -12.60 -1.71
N LYS A 109 -15.05 -13.24 -2.14
CA LYS A 109 -13.69 -12.69 -1.99
C LYS A 109 -13.56 -11.32 -2.66
N ILE A 110 -14.14 -11.14 -3.86
CA ILE A 110 -14.10 -9.85 -4.56
C ILE A 110 -14.91 -8.79 -3.81
N ARG A 111 -16.11 -9.12 -3.31
CA ARG A 111 -16.90 -8.20 -2.46
C ARG A 111 -16.15 -7.78 -1.20
N GLU A 112 -15.45 -8.69 -0.54
CA GLU A 112 -14.63 -8.40 0.63
C GLU A 112 -13.51 -7.41 0.27
N LYS A 113 -12.81 -7.62 -0.86
CA LYS A 113 -11.80 -6.68 -1.39
C LYS A 113 -12.40 -5.30 -1.68
N ILE A 114 -13.57 -5.23 -2.31
CA ILE A 114 -14.27 -3.97 -2.61
C ILE A 114 -14.64 -3.22 -1.33
N ARG A 115 -15.23 -3.92 -0.36
CA ARG A 115 -15.61 -3.30 0.93
C ARG A 115 -14.38 -2.82 1.69
N PHE A 116 -13.28 -3.58 1.68
CA PHE A 116 -12.03 -3.17 2.28
C PHE A 116 -11.52 -1.86 1.69
N LEU A 117 -11.39 -1.79 0.36
CA LEU A 117 -10.92 -0.58 -0.33
C LEU A 117 -11.80 0.64 -0.03
N LYS A 118 -13.13 0.46 -0.01
CA LYS A 118 -14.07 1.53 0.38
C LYS A 118 -13.90 1.97 1.83
N GLY A 119 -13.56 1.05 2.74
CA GLY A 119 -13.32 1.34 4.14
C GLY A 119 -12.01 2.09 4.40
N VAL A 120 -10.97 1.83 3.62
CA VAL A 120 -9.68 2.51 3.72
C VAL A 120 -9.78 4.00 3.36
N LEU A 121 -10.58 4.34 2.34
CA LEU A 121 -10.75 5.72 1.85
C LEU A 121 -11.65 6.61 2.71
N LYS A 122 -12.51 6.02 3.53
CA LYS A 122 -13.44 6.78 4.41
C LYS A 122 -12.80 7.25 5.72
N LYS A 123 -11.58 6.81 6.03
CA LYS A 123 -10.81 7.22 7.20
C LYS A 123 -9.82 8.32 6.82
#